data_AF-A0A948YDH9-F1
#
_entry.id   AF-A0A948YDH9-F1
#
_cell.length_a   1.000
_cell.length_b   1.000
_cell.length_c   1.000
_cell.angle_alpha   90.00
_cell.angle_beta   90.00
_cell.angle_gamma   90.00
#
_symmetry.space_group_name_H-M   'P 1'
#
loop_
_entity.id
_entity.type
_entity.pdbx_description
1 polymer ?
#
loop_
_entity_poly.entity_id
_entity_poly.type
_entity_poly.pdbx_seq_one_letter_code
_entity_poly.pdbx_strand_id
1 'polypeptide(L)'
;MKSKINFYLIEFAINSLLRQKAKSIFITVVITFLTFLLASVFFITNSIKYELNATLDSLPQITLQDVRGGRIHDIDIKNVEKILAINGVSD
;
A
#
# COMPACT_ATOMS: atom_id res chain seq x y z
N MET A 1 -28.68 -23.85 21.40
CA MET A 1 -27.65 -23.65 22.45
C MET A 1 -27.58 -22.17 22.80
N LYS A 2 -28.20 -21.73 23.91
CA LYS A 2 -28.06 -20.34 24.37
C LYS A 2 -26.69 -20.19 25.01
N SER A 3 -25.79 -19.45 24.37
CA SER A 3 -24.53 -19.02 24.97
C SER A 3 -24.87 -18.15 26.19
N LYS A 4 -24.75 -18.71 27.39
CA LYS A 4 -24.82 -17.94 28.64
C LYS A 4 -23.45 -17.30 28.85
N ILE A 5 -23.27 -16.10 28.32
CA ILE A 5 -22.12 -15.26 28.66
C ILE A 5 -22.17 -15.00 30.17
N ASN A 6 -21.12 -15.39 30.89
CA ASN A 6 -21.05 -15.25 32.34
C ASN A 6 -20.38 -13.92 32.70
N PHE A 7 -21.20 -12.89 32.93
CA PHE A 7 -20.74 -11.53 33.26
C PHE A 7 -19.85 -11.47 34.51
N TYR A 8 -20.05 -12.37 35.48
CA TYR A 8 -19.22 -12.43 36.69
C TYR A 8 -17.76 -12.77 36.40
N LEU A 9 -17.47 -13.56 35.35
CA LEU A 9 -16.10 -13.87 34.95
C LEU A 9 -15.41 -12.64 34.34
N ILE A 10 -16.14 -11.83 33.58
CA ILE A 10 -15.62 -10.59 32.99
C ILE A 10 -15.30 -9.59 34.10
N GLU A 11 -16.20 -9.42 35.06
CA GLU A 11 -16.01 -8.52 36.20
C GLU A 11 -14.81 -8.95 37.06
N PHE A 12 -14.66 -10.25 37.30
CA PHE A 12 -13.47 -10.80 37.97
C PHE A 12 -12.18 -10.54 37.18
N ALA A 13 -12.20 -10.74 35.86
CA ALA A 13 -11.03 -10.50 35.00
C ALA A 13 -10.63 -9.02 34.98
N ILE A 14 -11.60 -8.11 34.86
CA ILE A 14 -11.37 -6.65 34.90
C ILE A 14 -10.77 -6.24 36.26
N ASN A 15 -11.35 -6.73 37.36
CA ASN A 15 -10.82 -6.45 38.70
C ASN A 15 -9.41 -7.04 38.90
N SER A 16 -9.12 -8.20 38.31
CA SER A 16 -7.79 -8.80 38.33
C SER A 16 -6.76 -7.95 37.58
N LEU A 17 -7.10 -7.43 36.39
CA LEU A 17 -6.27 -6.48 35.66
C LEU A 17 -6.03 -5.18 36.46
N LEU A 18 -7.09 -4.65 37.08
CA LEU A 18 -7.03 -3.45 37.90
C LEU A 18 -6.23 -3.64 39.20
N ARG A 19 -5.91 -4.87 39.63
CA ARG A 19 -5.06 -5.13 40.80
C ARG A 19 -3.57 -4.95 40.49
N GLN A 20 -3.16 -5.15 39.24
CA GLN A 20 -1.77 -5.00 38.79
C GLN A 20 -1.65 -3.90 37.71
N LYS A 21 -2.27 -2.73 37.97
CA LYS A 21 -2.45 -1.63 36.99
C LYS A 21 -1.19 -1.30 36.19
N ALA A 22 -0.04 -1.16 36.86
CA ALA A 22 1.21 -0.80 36.20
C ALA A 22 1.65 -1.85 35.16
N LYS A 23 1.63 -3.14 35.51
CA LYS A 23 2.03 -4.22 34.60
C LYS A 23 1.04 -4.39 33.45
N SER A 24 -0.26 -4.37 33.74
CA SER A 24 -1.30 -4.52 32.72
C SER A 24 -1.29 -3.36 31.73
N ILE A 25 -1.16 -2.11 32.20
CA ILE A 25 -1.05 -0.93 31.32
C ILE A 25 0.21 -1.03 30.47
N PHE A 26 1.36 -1.42 31.05
CA PHE A 26 2.60 -1.57 30.28
C PHE A 26 2.45 -2.58 29.14
N ILE A 27 1.86 -3.75 29.41
CA ILE A 27 1.59 -4.76 28.37
C ILE A 27 0.67 -4.20 27.29
N THR A 28 -0.43 -3.54 27.67
CA THR A 28 -1.35 -2.92 26.71
C THR A 28 -0.65 -1.88 25.84
N VAL A 29 0.18 -1.01 26.42
CA VAL A 29 0.93 0.01 25.69
C VAL A 29 1.91 -0.62 24.72
N VAL A 30 2.68 -1.63 25.14
CA VAL A 30 3.65 -2.31 24.27
C VAL A 30 2.94 -3.01 23.11
N ILE A 31 1.85 -3.73 23.37
CA ILE A 31 1.07 -4.40 22.31
C ILE A 31 0.48 -3.37 21.34
N THR A 32 -0.10 -2.29 21.87
CA THR A 32 -0.65 -1.20 21.04
C THR A 32 0.45 -0.55 20.20
N PHE A 33 1.62 -0.33 20.77
CA PHE A 33 2.74 0.29 20.07
C PHE A 33 3.29 -0.61 18.95
N LEU A 34 3.43 -1.92 19.22
CA LEU A 34 3.87 -2.88 18.20
C LEU A 34 2.86 -3.00 17.05
N THR A 35 1.57 -3.09 17.37
CA THR A 35 0.51 -3.14 16.35
C THR A 35 0.42 -1.84 15.56
N PHE A 36 0.58 -0.69 16.22
CA PHE A 36 0.66 0.61 15.58
C PHE A 36 1.84 0.71 14.62
N LEU A 37 3.04 0.28 15.03
CA LEU A 37 4.22 0.27 14.16
C LEU A 37 3.99 -0.60 12.92
N LEU A 38 3.46 -1.80 13.11
CA LEU A 38 3.16 -2.71 12.01
C LEU A 38 2.14 -2.10 11.03
N ALA A 39 1.04 -1.53 11.57
CA ALA A 39 0.04 -0.86 10.76
C ALA A 39 0.63 0.34 10.00
N SER A 40 1.47 1.15 10.65
CA SER A 40 2.15 2.29 10.03
C SER A 40 2.99 1.87 8.82
N VAL A 41 3.80 0.81 8.97
CA VAL A 41 4.60 0.27 7.85
C VAL A 41 3.70 -0.19 6.70
N PHE A 42 2.60 -0.90 7.00
CA PHE A 42 1.65 -1.31 5.97
C PHE A 42 0.98 -0.12 5.27
N PHE A 43 0.56 0.90 6.02
CA PHE A 43 -0.04 2.11 5.46
C PHE A 43 0.92 2.85 4.54
N ILE A 44 2.16 3.08 4.98
CA ILE A 44 3.18 3.76 4.18
C ILE A 44 3.45 2.97 2.90
N THR A 45 3.66 1.66 3.02
CA THR A 45 3.96 0.79 1.88
C THR A 45 2.83 0.81 0.85
N ASN A 46 1.58 0.71 1.31
CA ASN A 46 0.44 0.72 0.41
C ASN A 46 0.20 2.10 -0.21
N SER A 47 0.44 3.18 0.52
CA SER A 47 0.35 4.54 -0.02
C SER A 47 1.35 4.75 -1.15
N ILE A 48 2.61 4.35 -0.95
CA ILE A 48 3.65 4.46 -2.00
C ILE A 48 3.28 3.62 -3.22
N LYS A 49 2.82 2.37 -3.02
CA LYS A 49 2.39 1.50 -4.13
C LYS A 49 1.21 2.09 -4.88
N TYR A 50 0.24 2.66 -4.16
CA TYR A 50 -0.91 3.30 -4.76
C TYR A 50 -0.50 4.49 -5.62
N GLU A 51 0.36 5.36 -5.09
CA GLU A 51 0.82 6.55 -5.79
C GLU A 51 1.72 6.21 -6.99
N LEU A 52 2.56 5.17 -6.85
CA LEU A 52 3.33 4.62 -7.97
C LEU A 52 2.42 4.14 -9.10
N ASN A 53 1.42 3.30 -8.80
CA ASN A 53 0.53 2.75 -9.81
C ASN A 53 -0.32 3.86 -10.45
N ALA A 54 -0.86 4.78 -9.65
CA ALA A 54 -1.62 5.91 -10.17
C ALA A 54 -0.77 6.82 -11.07
N THR A 55 0.50 7.01 -10.74
CA THR A 55 1.44 7.77 -11.59
C THR A 55 1.76 6.99 -12.86
N LEU A 56 2.07 5.70 -12.77
CA LEU A 56 2.34 4.85 -13.94
C LEU A 56 1.16 4.82 -14.91
N ASP A 57 -0.07 4.72 -14.41
CA ASP A 57 -1.29 4.74 -15.23
C ASP A 57 -1.51 6.10 -15.93
N SER A 58 -0.95 7.19 -15.38
CA SER A 58 -0.99 8.51 -16.02
C SER A 58 0.10 8.73 -17.07
N LEU A 59 1.14 7.88 -17.09
CA LEU A 59 2.21 7.97 -18.07
C LEU A 59 1.85 7.22 -19.35
N PRO A 60 2.39 7.66 -20.51
CA PRO A 60 2.25 6.91 -21.75
C PRO A 60 2.86 5.51 -21.61
N GLN A 61 2.12 4.50 -22.06
CA GLN A 61 2.54 3.09 -22.01
C GLN A 61 3.80 2.83 -22.85
N ILE A 62 3.94 3.52 -23.98
CA ILE A 62 5.08 3.42 -24.89
C ILE A 62 5.52 4.83 -25.25
N THR A 63 6.81 5.13 -25.11
CA THR A 63 7.43 6.35 -25.62
C THR A 63 8.40 5.99 -26.73
N LEU A 64 8.31 6.70 -27.85
CA LEU A 64 9.20 6.51 -29.01
C LEU A 64 10.20 7.65 -29.06
N GLN A 65 11.49 7.30 -29.14
CA GLN A 65 12.58 8.27 -29.19
C GLN A 65 13.63 7.77 -30.19
N ASP A 66 14.02 8.61 -31.15
CA ASP A 66 15.15 8.32 -32.05
C ASP A 66 16.44 8.87 -31.41
N VAL A 67 17.31 7.96 -30.94
CA VAL A 67 18.57 8.33 -30.30
C VAL A 67 19.74 7.91 -31.18
N ARG A 68 20.49 8.88 -31.70
CA ARG A 68 21.67 8.65 -32.55
C ARG A 68 22.87 9.40 -31.98
N GLY A 69 23.94 8.66 -31.67
CA GLY A 69 25.15 9.22 -31.07
C GLY A 69 24.91 9.88 -29.70
N GLY A 70 23.94 9.38 -28.92
CA GLY A 70 23.59 9.92 -27.60
C GLY A 70 22.76 11.21 -27.61
N ARG A 71 22.28 11.66 -28.78
CA ARG A 71 21.39 12.82 -28.91
C ARG A 71 20.02 12.36 -29.42
N ILE A 72 18.96 13.03 -28.95
CA ILE A 72 17.60 12.83 -29.43
C ILE A 72 17.47 13.56 -30.77
N HIS A 73 16.93 12.87 -31.77
CA HIS A 73 16.63 13.41 -33.09
C HIS A 73 15.14 13.33 -33.37
N ASP A 74 14.68 14.16 -34.31
CA ASP A 74 13.29 14.15 -34.75
C ASP A 74 12.97 12.87 -35.52
N ILE A 75 11.78 12.33 -35.26
CA ILE A 75 11.25 11.15 -35.95
C ILE A 75 10.56 11.63 -37.24
N ASP A 76 10.92 11.05 -38.39
CA ASP A 76 10.25 11.34 -39.66
C ASP A 76 8.79 10.85 -39.62
N ILE A 77 7.86 11.75 -39.98
CA ILE A 77 6.41 11.55 -40.01
C ILE A 77 6.02 10.34 -40.87
N LYS A 78 6.81 10.00 -41.90
CA LYS A 78 6.59 8.83 -42.75
C LYS A 78 6.60 7.50 -42.00
N ASN A 79 7.21 7.44 -40.81
CA ASN A 79 7.29 6.23 -40.00
C ASN A 79 6.07 6.03 -39.10
N VAL A 80 5.21 7.05 -38.93
CA VAL A 80 4.04 7.01 -38.04
C VAL A 80 3.07 5.90 -38.44
N GLU A 81 2.74 5.76 -39.74
CA GLU A 81 1.85 4.70 -40.23
C GLU A 81 2.40 3.30 -39.96
N LYS A 82 3.73 3.11 -40.07
CA LYS A 82 4.37 1.81 -39.77
C LYS A 82 4.32 1.48 -38.28
N ILE A 83 4.41 2.51 -37.43
CA ILE A 83 4.35 2.36 -35.98
C ILE A 83 2.92 2.00 -35.53
N LEU A 84 1.91 2.66 -36.10
CA LEU A 84 0.50 2.35 -35.83
C LEU A 84 0.08 0.97 -36.34
N ALA A 85 0.77 0.43 -37.34
CA ALA A 85 0.54 -0.92 -37.86
C ALA A 85 1.09 -2.05 -36.94
N ILE A 86 1.81 -1.72 -35.86
CA ILE A 86 2.31 -2.71 -34.91
C ILE A 86 1.14 -3.26 -34.09
N ASN A 87 0.97 -4.58 -34.10
CA ASN A 87 -0.09 -5.25 -33.32
C ASN A 87 0.02 -4.90 -31.83
N GLY A 88 -1.07 -4.40 -31.25
CA GLY A 88 -1.13 -3.98 -29.84
C GLY A 88 -0.92 -2.48 -29.62
N VAL A 89 -0.63 -1.71 -30.68
CA VAL A 89 -0.69 -0.24 -30.66
C VAL A 89 -2.12 0.17 -31.05
N SER A 90 -2.79 0.87 -30.16
CA SER A 90 -4.09 1.52 -30.39
C SER A 90 -4.04 2.96 -29.91
N ASP A 91 -4.82 3.84 -30.53
CA ASP A 91 -4.99 5.24 -30.10
C ASP A 91 -5.51 5.35 -28.66
#